data_AF-A0A3C1GSU2-F1
#
_entry.id   AF-A0A3C1GSU2-F1
#
_cell.length_a   1.000
_cell.length_b   1.000
_cell.length_c   1.000
_cell.angle_alpha   90.00
_cell.angle_beta   90.00
_cell.angle_gamma   90.00
#
_symmetry.space_group_name_H-M   'P 1'
#
loop_
_entity.id
_entity.type
_entity.pdbx_description
1 polymer ?
#
loop_
_entity_poly.entity_id
_entity_poly.type
_entity_poly.pdbx_seq_one_letter_code
_entity_poly.pdbx_strand_id
1 'polypeptide(L)'
;GGFAGLTYLTKFSFLEELSKQYVLTARAKGLGERQVLYGHVFRNAMLIVIAGIPAAIVGIFFAGNFLIEIIFKLDGLGLLGFEAIQQRDYPVIFGTLFIFTLLGLLLQLISDLSYHLIDPRIDFEGR
;
A
#
# COMPACT_ATOMS: atom_id res chain seq x y z
N GLY A 1 9.85 12.51 5.02
CA GLY A 1 9.83 12.01 3.64
C GLY A 1 8.45 11.57 3.19
N GLY A 2 7.88 10.53 3.81
CA GLY A 2 6.65 9.87 3.32
C GLY A 2 5.41 10.76 3.19
N PHE A 3 5.15 11.65 4.15
CA PHE A 3 3.96 12.52 4.12
C PHE A 3 3.98 13.52 2.95
N ALA A 4 5.16 14.08 2.62
CA ALA A 4 5.32 14.97 1.48
C ALA A 4 5.10 14.22 0.15
N GLY A 5 5.61 12.98 0.04
CA GLY A 5 5.39 12.11 -1.11
C GLY A 5 3.91 11.76 -1.31
N LEU A 6 3.21 11.38 -0.24
CA LEU A 6 1.77 11.08 -0.30
C LEU A 6 0.93 12.31 -0.67
N THR A 7 1.28 13.48 -0.13
CA THR A 7 0.61 14.75 -0.47
C THR A 7 0.82 15.10 -1.96
N TYR A 8 2.05 14.94 -2.46
CA TYR A 8 2.36 15.18 -3.87
C TYR A 8 1.63 14.20 -4.79
N LEU A 9 1.63 12.91 -4.45
CA LEU A 9 0.92 11.86 -5.20
C LEU A 9 -0.58 12.16 -5.26
N THR A 10 -1.18 12.49 -4.11
CA THR A 10 -2.60 12.86 -4.02
C THR A 10 -2.89 14.07 -4.90
N LYS A 11 -2.08 15.14 -4.81
CA LYS A 11 -2.26 16.33 -5.65
C LYS A 11 -2.17 16.00 -7.15
N PHE A 12 -1.21 15.18 -7.53
CA PHE A 12 -0.98 14.78 -8.92
C PHE A 12 -2.15 13.94 -9.45
N SER A 13 -2.60 12.93 -8.71
CA SER A 13 -3.76 12.11 -9.07
C SER A 13 -5.03 12.94 -9.22
N PHE A 14 -5.26 13.95 -8.37
CA PHE A 14 -6.41 14.85 -8.54
C PHE A 14 -6.32 15.73 -9.79
N LEU A 15 -5.12 16.19 -10.16
CA LEU A 15 -4.91 17.02 -11.35
C LEU A 15 -5.11 16.24 -12.65
N GLU A 16 -4.61 15.00 -12.71
CA GLU A 16 -4.87 14.11 -13.85
C GLU A 16 -6.37 13.86 -14.03
N GLU A 17 -7.06 13.62 -12.92
CA GLU A 17 -8.47 13.24 -12.92
C GLU A 17 -9.39 14.41 -13.33
N LEU A 18 -9.00 15.65 -12.97
CA LEU A 18 -9.66 16.88 -13.42
C LEU A 18 -9.49 17.16 -14.93
N SER A 19 -8.42 16.66 -15.55
CA SER A 19 -8.12 16.90 -16.97
C SER A 19 -8.87 15.99 -17.94
N LYS A 20 -9.57 14.96 -17.43
CA LYS A 20 -10.24 13.94 -18.25
C LYS A 20 -11.56 14.42 -18.83
N GLN A 21 -11.90 13.93 -20.02
CA GLN A 21 -13.09 14.33 -20.78
C GLN A 21 -14.43 14.02 -20.08
N TYR A 22 -14.46 13.06 -19.15
CA TYR A 22 -15.67 12.78 -18.38
C TYR A 22 -16.02 13.91 -17.40
N VAL A 23 -15.04 14.72 -16.95
CA VAL A 23 -15.27 15.90 -16.11
C VAL A 23 -15.89 17.02 -16.92
N LEU A 24 -15.43 17.23 -18.16
CA LEU A 24 -15.98 18.21 -19.09
C LEU A 24 -17.44 17.87 -19.47
N THR A 25 -17.73 16.59 -19.71
CA THR A 25 -19.11 16.15 -20.00
C THR A 25 -20.01 16.23 -18.77
N ALA A 26 -19.50 15.94 -17.57
CA ALA A 26 -20.26 16.13 -16.33
C ALA A 26 -20.60 17.61 -16.09
N ARG A 27 -19.66 18.53 -16.35
CA ARG A 27 -19.92 19.98 -16.32
C ARG A 27 -20.92 20.41 -17.39
N ALA A 28 -20.80 19.89 -18.61
CA ALA A 28 -21.73 20.18 -19.71
C ALA A 28 -23.16 19.70 -19.44
N LYS A 29 -23.34 18.66 -18.60
CA LYS A 29 -24.64 18.18 -18.11
C LYS A 29 -25.27 19.07 -17.03
N GLY A 30 -24.60 20.13 -16.59
CA GLY A 30 -25.11 21.06 -15.56
C GLY A 30 -24.95 20.55 -14.12
N LEU A 31 -24.11 19.54 -13.89
CA LEU A 31 -23.79 19.08 -12.53
C LEU A 31 -22.97 20.16 -11.81
N GLY A 32 -23.33 20.46 -10.56
CA GLY A 32 -22.61 21.44 -9.74
C GLY A 32 -21.18 20.97 -9.47
N GLU A 33 -20.23 21.92 -9.42
CA GLU A 33 -18.80 21.62 -9.24
C GLU A 33 -18.53 20.71 -8.03
N ARG A 34 -19.27 20.88 -6.93
CA ARG A 34 -19.19 20.02 -5.74
C ARG A 34 -19.55 18.56 -6.01
N GLN A 35 -20.58 18.29 -6.82
CA GLN A 35 -20.98 16.92 -7.17
C GLN A 35 -19.96 16.25 -8.09
N VAL A 36 -19.38 16.99 -9.03
CA VAL A 36 -18.33 16.47 -9.91
C VAL A 36 -17.05 16.19 -9.11
N LEU A 37 -16.68 17.11 -8.21
CA LEU A 37 -15.48 16.97 -7.39
C LEU A 37 -15.59 15.78 -6.42
N TYR A 38 -16.63 15.72 -5.58
CA TYR A 38 -16.74 14.66 -4.57
C TYR A 38 -17.27 13.32 -5.13
N GLY A 39 -18.12 13.35 -6.14
CA GLY A 39 -18.77 12.15 -6.67
C GLY A 39 -17.97 11.43 -7.76
N HIS A 40 -17.31 12.17 -8.66
CA HIS A 40 -16.60 11.58 -9.81
C HIS A 40 -15.08 11.68 -9.66
N VAL A 41 -14.55 12.88 -9.40
CA VAL A 41 -13.10 13.11 -9.35
C VAL A 41 -12.48 12.51 -8.08
N PHE A 42 -13.06 12.74 -6.90
CA PHE A 42 -12.54 12.27 -5.62
C PHE A 42 -12.54 10.74 -5.52
N ARG A 43 -13.63 10.09 -5.95
CA ARG A 43 -13.74 8.64 -5.98
C ARG A 43 -12.71 8.00 -6.92
N ASN A 44 -12.41 8.62 -8.06
CA ASN A 44 -11.47 8.05 -9.03
C ASN A 44 -9.99 8.42 -8.72
N ALA A 45 -9.74 9.62 -8.19
CA ALA A 45 -8.39 10.07 -7.83
C ALA A 45 -7.87 9.38 -6.56
N MET A 46 -8.75 9.07 -5.59
CA MET A 46 -8.35 8.30 -4.41
C MET A 46 -8.00 6.84 -4.72
N LEU A 47 -8.43 6.31 -5.86
CA LEU A 47 -8.18 4.92 -6.24
C LEU A 47 -6.66 4.63 -6.33
N ILE A 48 -5.88 5.56 -6.88
CA ILE A 48 -4.42 5.48 -6.95
C ILE A 48 -3.77 5.54 -5.56
N VAL A 49 -4.29 6.39 -4.67
CA VAL A 49 -3.76 6.57 -3.32
C VAL A 49 -4.06 5.35 -2.45
N ILE A 50 -5.31 4.88 -2.49
CA ILE A 50 -5.76 3.66 -1.83
C ILE A 50 -4.96 2.47 -2.35
N ALA A 51 -4.66 2.44 -3.65
CA ALA A 51 -3.87 1.37 -4.23
C ALA A 51 -2.37 1.43 -3.90
N GLY A 52 -1.88 2.51 -3.29
CA GLY A 52 -0.49 2.60 -2.83
C GLY A 52 -0.31 2.29 -1.34
N ILE A 53 -1.39 2.43 -0.55
CA ILE A 53 -1.34 2.36 0.91
C ILE A 53 -0.94 0.96 1.44
N PRO A 54 -1.53 -0.16 0.97
CA PRO A 54 -1.20 -1.48 1.49
C PRO A 54 0.27 -1.85 1.27
N ALA A 55 0.79 -1.60 0.06
CA ALA A 55 2.20 -1.85 -0.25
C ALA A 55 3.14 -1.01 0.62
N ALA A 56 2.79 0.26 0.87
CA ALA A 56 3.57 1.14 1.74
C ALA A 56 3.56 0.65 3.20
N ILE A 57 2.41 0.20 3.71
CA ILE A 57 2.28 -0.32 5.08
C ILE A 57 3.13 -1.58 5.24
N VAL A 58 3.05 -2.55 4.32
CA VAL A 58 3.84 -3.78 4.37
C VAL A 58 5.34 -3.48 4.33
N GLY A 59 5.78 -2.60 3.42
CA GLY A 59 7.19 -2.21 3.33
C GLY A 59 7.73 -1.56 4.60
N ILE A 60 6.95 -0.65 5.21
CA ILE A 60 7.35 0.02 6.46
C ILE A 60 7.36 -0.96 7.63
N PHE A 61 6.36 -1.84 7.76
CA PHE A 61 6.30 -2.82 8.84
C PHE A 61 7.46 -3.80 8.79
N PHE A 62 7.79 -4.36 7.62
CA PHE A 62 8.89 -5.32 7.53
C PHE A 62 10.27 -4.64 7.61
N ALA A 63 10.54 -3.67 6.75
CA ALA A 63 11.87 -3.08 6.66
C ALA A 63 12.16 -2.18 7.88
N GLY A 64 11.16 -1.46 8.37
CA GLY A 64 11.29 -0.59 9.54
C GLY A 64 11.53 -1.39 10.82
N ASN A 65 10.70 -2.41 11.08
CA ASN A 65 10.80 -3.18 12.31
C ASN A 65 12.07 -4.03 12.37
N PHE A 66 12.49 -4.65 11.25
CA PHE A 66 13.72 -5.43 11.18
C PHE A 66 14.96 -4.60 11.53
N LEU A 67 15.05 -3.37 10.99
CA LEU A 67 16.20 -2.48 11.22
C LEU A 67 16.24 -1.96 12.66
N ILE A 68 15.07 -1.67 13.25
CA ILE A 68 14.94 -1.24 14.64
C ILE A 68 15.35 -2.38 15.59
N GLU A 69 14.91 -3.62 15.36
CA GLU A 69 15.28 -4.78 16.18
C GLU A 69 16.80 -4.98 16.24
N ILE A 70 17.50 -4.83 15.11
CA ILE A 70 18.96 -4.99 15.04
C ILE A 70 19.69 -3.85 15.74
N ILE A 71 19.30 -2.58 15.49
CA ILE A 71 20.00 -1.42 16.08
C ILE A 71 19.80 -1.36 17.59
N PHE A 72 18.57 -1.58 18.05
CA PHE A 72 18.22 -1.46 19.46
C PHE A 72 18.39 -2.76 20.26
N LYS A 73 18.80 -3.86 19.60
CA LYS A 73 18.94 -5.20 20.18
C LYS A 73 17.69 -5.63 20.94
N LEU A 74 16.53 -5.47 20.30
CA LEU A 74 15.27 -5.94 20.84
C LEU A 74 15.11 -7.43 20.50
N ASP A 75 14.64 -8.21 21.47
CA ASP A 75 14.39 -9.63 21.30
C ASP A 75 13.25 -9.85 20.29
N GLY A 76 13.63 -10.09 19.03
CA GLY A 76 12.71 -10.23 17.91
C GLY A 76 13.19 -11.23 16.87
N LEU A 77 12.28 -11.61 15.97
CA LEU A 77 12.57 -12.59 14.92
C LEU A 77 13.63 -12.10 13.92
N GLY A 78 13.74 -10.79 13.73
CA GLY A 78 14.76 -10.17 12.86
C GLY A 78 16.15 -10.27 13.48
N LEU A 79 16.28 -9.97 14.77
CA LEU A 79 17.52 -10.12 15.50
C LEU A 79 17.96 -11.60 15.56
N LEU A 80 17.03 -12.52 15.86
CA LEU A 80 17.29 -13.97 15.89
C LEU A 80 17.81 -14.50 14.55
N GLY A 81 17.21 -14.07 13.43
CA GLY A 81 17.69 -14.43 12.09
C GLY A 81 19.09 -13.90 11.81
N PHE A 82 19.39 -12.66 12.24
CA PHE A 82 20.72 -12.06 12.08
C PHE A 82 21.80 -12.77 12.91
N GLU A 83 21.51 -13.11 14.16
CA GLU A 83 22.42 -13.84 15.03
C GLU A 83 22.69 -15.27 14.54
N ALA A 84 21.65 -15.96 14.05
CA ALA A 84 21.78 -17.30 13.47
C ALA A 84 22.70 -17.32 12.25
N ILE A 85 22.68 -16.28 11.41
CA ILE A 85 23.61 -16.12 10.29
C ILE A 85 25.05 -15.99 10.78
N GLN A 86 25.29 -15.19 11.83
CA GLN A 86 26.63 -15.03 12.39
C GLN A 86 27.16 -16.31 13.04
N GLN A 87 26.30 -17.06 13.75
CA GLN A 87 26.66 -18.32 14.39
C GLN A 87 26.68 -19.51 13.42
N ARG A 88 26.33 -19.30 12.14
CA ARG A 88 26.16 -20.35 11.12
C ARG A 88 25.20 -21.47 11.53
N ASP A 89 24.18 -21.11 12.30
CA ASP A 89 23.17 -22.05 12.76
C ASP A 89 22.09 -22.25 11.68
N TYR A 90 22.41 -23.08 10.67
CA TYR A 90 21.56 -23.30 9.51
C TYR A 90 20.11 -23.68 9.83
N PRO A 91 19.81 -24.57 10.80
CA PRO A 91 18.43 -24.84 11.22
C PRO A 91 17.65 -23.59 11.60
N VAL A 92 18.25 -22.69 12.38
CA VAL A 92 17.59 -21.46 12.84
C VAL A 92 17.45 -20.45 11.70
N ILE A 93 18.43 -20.37 10.79
CA ILE A 93 18.35 -19.55 9.58
C ILE A 93 17.15 -19.97 8.72
N PHE A 94 16.99 -21.28 8.44
CA PHE A 94 15.86 -21.76 7.64
C PHE A 94 14.52 -21.56 8.37
N GLY A 95 14.48 -21.75 9.69
CA GLY A 95 13.28 -21.50 10.48
C GLY A 95 12.82 -20.03 10.45
N THR A 96 13.76 -19.10 10.64
CA THR A 96 13.47 -17.66 10.59
C THR A 96 13.05 -17.22 9.19
N LEU A 97 13.74 -17.68 8.14
CA LEU A 97 13.34 -17.43 6.75
C LEU A 97 11.93 -17.94 6.43
N PHE A 98 11.58 -19.14 6.90
CA PHE A 98 10.24 -19.70 6.71
C PHE A 98 9.18 -18.84 7.39
N ILE A 99 9.41 -18.41 8.64
CA ILE A 99 8.46 -17.56 9.35
C ILE A 99 8.33 -16.19 8.67
N PHE A 100 9.42 -15.58 8.23
CA PHE A 100 9.39 -14.30 7.52
C PHE A 100 8.63 -14.37 6.20
N THR A 101 8.85 -15.43 5.41
CA THR A 101 8.13 -15.63 4.15
C THR A 101 6.65 -15.92 4.38
N LEU A 102 6.29 -16.70 5.41
CA LEU A 102 4.91 -16.97 5.79
C LEU A 102 4.19 -15.68 6.25
N LEU A 103 4.82 -14.87 7.11
CA LEU A 103 4.27 -13.58 7.53
C LEU A 103 4.14 -12.62 6.34
N GLY A 104 5.12 -12.59 5.44
CA GLY A 104 5.08 -11.78 4.23
C GLY A 104 3.90 -12.16 3.35
N LEU A 105 3.69 -13.45 3.13
CA LEU A 105 2.54 -13.99 2.40
C LEU A 105 1.21 -13.59 3.06
N LEU A 106 1.09 -13.72 4.39
CA LEU A 106 -0.12 -13.35 5.12
C LEU A 106 -0.42 -11.86 5.01
N LEU A 107 0.58 -11.00 5.16
CA LEU A 107 0.42 -9.54 5.04
C LEU A 107 0.09 -9.12 3.61
N GLN A 108 0.65 -9.82 2.61
CA GLN A 108 0.30 -9.62 1.22
C GLN A 108 -1.14 -10.07 0.93
N LEU A 109 -1.58 -11.20 1.48
CA LEU A 109 -2.97 -11.66 1.37
C LEU A 109 -3.96 -10.70 2.05
N ILE A 110 -3.63 -10.18 3.24
CA ILE A 110 -4.44 -9.15 3.92
C ILE A 110 -4.49 -7.87 3.08
N SER A 111 -3.37 -7.50 2.45
CA SER A 111 -3.32 -6.36 1.55
C SER A 111 -4.26 -6.59 0.37
N ASP A 112 -4.15 -7.72 -0.33
CA ASP A 112 -4.99 -8.10 -1.46
C ASP A 112 -6.49 -8.14 -1.09
N LEU A 113 -6.83 -8.68 0.08
CA LEU A 113 -8.20 -8.68 0.58
C LEU A 113 -8.69 -7.26 0.89
N SER A 114 -7.82 -6.42 1.45
CA SER A 114 -8.11 -5.02 1.72
C SER A 114 -8.30 -4.24 0.41
N TYR A 115 -7.51 -4.51 -0.64
CA TYR A 115 -7.76 -3.99 -1.99
C TYR A 115 -9.14 -4.39 -2.49
N HIS A 116 -9.50 -5.67 -2.39
CA HIS A 116 -10.79 -6.16 -2.88
C HIS A 116 -11.99 -5.55 -2.12
N LEU A 117 -11.87 -5.36 -0.81
CA LEU A 117 -12.91 -4.74 0.01
C LEU A 117 -13.06 -3.24 -0.25
N ILE A 118 -11.95 -2.53 -0.48
CA ILE A 118 -11.98 -1.08 -0.71
C ILE A 118 -12.36 -0.75 -2.16
N ASP A 119 -12.02 -1.62 -3.11
CA ASP A 119 -12.38 -1.48 -4.51
C ASP A 119 -13.33 -2.61 -4.98
N PRO A 120 -14.64 -2.51 -4.71
CA PRO A 120 -15.65 -3.40 -5.25
C PRO A 120 -15.92 -3.15 -6.75
N ARG A 121 -15.07 -2.37 -7.44
CA ARG A 121 -15.20 -2.07 -8.87
C ARG A 121 -14.18 -2.79 -9.73
N ILE A 122 -13.31 -3.61 -9.14
CA ILE A 122 -12.69 -4.75 -9.84
C ILE A 122 -13.75 -5.86 -9.95
N ASP A 123 -14.95 -5.50 -10.41
CA ASP A 123 -15.81 -6.48 -11.05
C ASP A 123 -15.13 -6.85 -12.35
N PHE A 124 -15.09 -8.14 -12.61
CA PHE A 124 -14.67 -8.72 -13.87
C PHE A 124 -15.62 -8.28 -15.00
N GLU A 125 -15.53 -7.04 -15.48
CA GLU A 125 -16.21 -6.55 -16.69
C GLU A 125 -15.34 -5.46 -17.33
N GLY A 126 -14.87 -5.55 -18.57
CA GLY A 126 -15.13 -6.53 -19.61
C GLY A 126 -14.09 -6.36 -20.72
N ARG A 127 -13.85 -7.48 -21.40
CA ARG A 127 -13.35 -7.46 -22.78
C ARG A 127 -14.42 -6.92 -23.70
#